data_AF-A0A3E0DU13-F1
#
_entry.id   AF-A0A3E0DU13-F1
#
_cell.length_a   1.000
_cell.length_b   1.000
_cell.length_c   1.000
_cell.angle_alpha   90.00
_cell.angle_beta   90.00
_cell.angle_gamma   90.00
#
_symmetry.space_group_name_H-M   'P 1'
#
loop_
_entity.id
_entity.type
_entity.pdbx_description
1 polymer ?
#
loop_
_entity_poly.entity_id
_entity_poly.type
_entity_poly.pdbx_seq_one_letter_code
_entity_poly.pdbx_strand_id
1 'polypeptide(L)'
;MKHPWINLETYTITQIVFLLSGTILWNIAYFIIIRNAIRYKKMEMPFLAVCSNIAWEFAWAFLLYTDLGKVFEWGLRVWFFMDVGIFIFTVKYGAKQMGTDLFGKKFVPFLLLLVAWWIPVFYFFEIEGLDTKMGTTSAYMITVVMASLFVFNAARKGSGLIGTKTVAWTKFFGNLLMSVFVFLHHPQAHFLQLLTIAVFVLNIIYIIQVSKKYFANPPTVE
;
A
#
# COMPACT_ATOMS: atom_id res chain seq x y z
N MET A 1 25.58 -17.80 -1.74
CA MET A 1 24.41 -18.68 -2.01
C MET A 1 23.88 -18.33 -3.39
N LYS A 2 23.43 -19.31 -4.19
CA LYS A 2 22.80 -19.01 -5.48
C LYS A 2 21.49 -18.28 -5.20
N HIS A 3 21.32 -17.06 -5.69
CA HIS A 3 20.04 -16.34 -5.59
C HIS A 3 19.11 -16.90 -6.69
N PRO A 4 18.13 -17.75 -6.34
CA PRO A 4 17.34 -18.47 -7.32
C PRO A 4 16.38 -17.50 -8.03
N TRP A 5 15.85 -17.90 -9.17
CA TRP A 5 14.80 -17.13 -9.83
C TRP A 5 13.53 -17.05 -8.97
N ILE A 6 13.16 -18.17 -8.35
CA ILE A 6 12.09 -18.30 -7.35
C ILE A 6 12.63 -19.22 -6.26
N ASN A 7 12.53 -18.81 -4.99
CA ASN A 7 13.00 -19.60 -3.86
C ASN A 7 11.94 -20.61 -3.41
N LEU A 8 11.99 -21.82 -3.98
CA LEU A 8 11.14 -22.94 -3.58
C LEU A 8 11.69 -23.76 -2.41
N GLU A 9 12.88 -23.43 -1.90
CA GLU A 9 13.47 -24.08 -0.72
C GLU A 9 12.85 -23.51 0.56
N THR A 10 12.60 -22.20 0.59
CA THR A 10 12.01 -21.49 1.73
C THR A 10 10.49 -21.34 1.60
N TYR A 11 9.97 -21.22 0.37
CA TYR A 11 8.56 -20.95 0.11
C TYR A 11 7.89 -22.09 -0.66
N THR A 12 6.75 -22.54 -0.15
CA THR A 12 5.93 -23.53 -0.87
C THR A 12 5.22 -22.89 -2.06
N ILE A 13 4.85 -23.70 -3.06
CA ILE A 13 4.06 -23.25 -4.21
C ILE A 13 2.75 -22.59 -3.75
N THR A 14 2.07 -23.19 -2.77
CA THR A 14 0.83 -22.65 -2.20
C THR A 14 1.03 -21.24 -1.61
N GLN A 15 2.11 -21.03 -0.85
CA GLN A 15 2.47 -19.73 -0.29
C GLN A 15 2.70 -18.69 -1.39
N ILE A 16 3.48 -19.05 -2.42
CA ILE A 16 3.75 -18.19 -3.57
C ILE A 16 2.46 -17.84 -4.33
N VAL A 17 1.55 -18.79 -4.53
CA VAL A 17 0.26 -18.55 -5.20
C VAL A 17 -0.58 -17.55 -4.43
N PHE A 18 -0.67 -17.65 -3.10
CA PHE A 18 -1.39 -16.68 -2.28
C PHE A 18 -0.77 -15.28 -2.37
N LEU A 19 0.56 -15.18 -2.26
CA LEU A 19 1.30 -13.92 -2.36
C LEU A 19 1.11 -13.25 -3.73
N LEU A 20 1.28 -14.00 -4.83
CA LEU A 20 1.13 -13.49 -6.20
C LEU A 20 -0.31 -13.10 -6.51
N SER A 21 -1.29 -13.90 -6.07
CA SER A 21 -2.70 -13.56 -6.26
C SER A 21 -3.06 -12.26 -5.53
N GLY A 22 -2.56 -12.09 -4.30
CA GLY A 22 -2.70 -10.83 -3.57
C GLY A 22 -2.04 -9.65 -4.29
N THR A 23 -0.84 -9.88 -4.83
CA THR A 23 -0.06 -8.88 -5.60
C THR A 23 -0.80 -8.42 -6.85
N ILE A 24 -1.39 -9.35 -7.61
CA ILE A 24 -2.16 -9.04 -8.82
C ILE A 24 -3.38 -8.17 -8.47
N LEU A 25 -4.11 -8.50 -7.40
CA LEU A 25 -5.27 -7.71 -6.96
C LEU A 25 -4.89 -6.29 -6.53
N TRP A 26 -3.75 -6.12 -5.85
CA TRP A 26 -3.22 -4.80 -5.52
C TRP A 26 -2.78 -4.01 -6.75
N ASN A 27 -2.16 -4.65 -7.73
CA ASN A 27 -1.81 -4.02 -9.01
C ASN A 27 -3.08 -3.52 -9.74
N ILE A 28 -4.15 -4.31 -9.75
CA ILE A 28 -5.45 -3.89 -10.28
C ILE A 28 -5.98 -2.68 -9.51
N ALA A 29 -5.90 -2.69 -8.18
CA ALA A 29 -6.32 -1.56 -7.35
C ALA A 29 -5.52 -0.28 -7.68
N TYR A 30 -4.20 -0.39 -7.82
CA TYR A 30 -3.34 0.74 -8.17
C TYR A 30 -3.65 1.30 -9.55
N PHE A 31 -3.83 0.43 -10.55
CA PHE A 31 -4.24 0.85 -11.88
C PHE A 31 -5.55 1.65 -11.84
N ILE A 32 -6.54 1.18 -11.07
CA ILE A 32 -7.82 1.89 -10.91
C ILE A 32 -7.61 3.22 -10.18
N ILE A 33 -6.79 3.25 -9.11
CA ILE A 33 -6.46 4.48 -8.38
C ILE A 33 -5.82 5.52 -9.30
N ILE A 34 -4.83 5.12 -10.10
CA ILE A 34 -4.16 5.99 -11.08
C ILE A 34 -5.15 6.49 -12.14
N ARG A 35 -5.93 5.59 -12.73
CA ARG A 35 -6.97 5.94 -13.71
C ARG A 35 -7.97 6.94 -13.12
N ASN A 36 -8.39 6.72 -11.89
CA ASN A 36 -9.32 7.59 -11.19
C ASN A 36 -8.68 8.95 -10.87
N ALA A 37 -7.39 9.00 -10.54
CA ALA A 37 -6.65 10.24 -10.37
C ALA A 37 -6.58 11.06 -11.68
N ILE A 38 -6.39 10.40 -12.82
CA ILE A 38 -6.43 11.04 -14.13
C ILE A 38 -7.84 11.58 -14.44
N ARG A 39 -8.88 10.74 -14.23
CA ARG A 39 -10.27 11.05 -14.59
C ARG A 39 -10.88 12.15 -13.71
N TYR A 40 -10.69 12.06 -12.40
CA TYR A 40 -11.37 12.92 -11.42
C TYR A 40 -10.45 14.00 -10.83
N LYS A 41 -9.18 14.05 -11.24
CA LYS A 41 -8.16 15.00 -10.74
C LYS A 41 -8.06 15.02 -9.21
N LYS A 42 -8.27 13.86 -8.59
CA LYS A 42 -8.34 13.65 -7.14
C LYS A 42 -7.60 12.37 -6.80
N MET A 43 -6.77 12.41 -5.75
CA MET A 43 -6.03 11.26 -5.29
C MET A 43 -6.81 10.51 -4.21
N GLU A 44 -7.08 9.23 -4.42
CA GLU A 44 -7.82 8.40 -3.45
C GLU A 44 -6.97 7.98 -2.25
N MET A 45 -5.68 7.69 -2.50
CA MET A 45 -4.79 7.20 -1.46
C MET A 45 -4.33 8.36 -0.56
N PRO A 46 -4.40 8.21 0.78
CA PRO A 46 -3.91 9.20 1.72
C PRO A 46 -2.41 9.47 1.56
N PHE A 47 -1.99 10.75 1.55
CA PHE A 47 -0.61 11.12 1.22
C PHE A 47 0.45 10.51 2.16
N LEU A 48 0.14 10.32 3.46
CA LEU A 48 1.05 9.67 4.39
C LEU A 48 1.35 8.22 3.98
N ALA A 49 0.30 7.50 3.59
CA ALA A 49 0.44 6.13 3.09
C ALA A 49 1.22 6.11 1.79
N VAL A 50 0.97 7.04 0.87
CA VAL A 50 1.74 7.15 -0.38
C VAL A 50 3.24 7.35 -0.10
N CYS A 51 3.59 8.26 0.81
CA CYS A 51 5.00 8.56 1.13
C CYS A 51 5.73 7.38 1.77
N SER A 52 5.09 6.70 2.72
CA SER A 52 5.68 5.51 3.34
C SER A 52 5.76 4.35 2.34
N ASN A 53 4.78 4.20 1.45
CA ASN A 53 4.73 3.10 0.50
C ASN A 53 5.81 3.21 -0.58
N ILE A 54 5.97 4.37 -1.21
CA ILE A 54 7.04 4.58 -2.20
C ILE A 54 8.43 4.47 -1.56
N ALA A 55 8.60 4.89 -0.31
CA ALA A 55 9.84 4.72 0.43
C ALA A 55 10.15 3.25 0.73
N TRP A 56 9.13 2.46 1.09
CA TRP A 56 9.25 1.03 1.31
C TRP A 56 9.64 0.28 0.02
N GLU A 57 8.94 0.56 -1.08
CA GLU A 57 9.25 -0.01 -2.39
C GLU A 57 10.66 0.37 -2.83
N PHE A 58 11.09 1.62 -2.62
CA PHE A 58 12.47 2.02 -2.92
C PHE A 58 13.50 1.23 -2.10
N ALA A 59 13.28 1.11 -0.79
CA ALA A 59 14.18 0.37 0.09
C ALA A 59 14.28 -1.10 -0.33
N TRP A 60 13.15 -1.78 -0.55
CA TRP A 60 13.12 -3.20 -0.92
C TRP A 60 13.49 -3.50 -2.37
N ALA A 61 13.31 -2.54 -3.29
CA ALA A 61 13.67 -2.74 -4.71
C ALA A 61 15.15 -2.46 -5.01
N PHE A 62 15.80 -1.57 -4.25
CA PHE A 62 17.14 -1.05 -4.58
C PHE A 62 18.18 -1.13 -3.46
N LEU A 63 17.78 -1.14 -2.18
CA LEU A 63 18.72 -1.11 -1.05
C LEU A 63 18.80 -2.44 -0.30
N LEU A 64 17.70 -3.18 -0.26
CA LEU A 64 17.54 -4.46 0.42
C LEU A 64 17.33 -5.58 -0.60
N TYR A 65 17.41 -6.82 -0.13
CA TYR A 65 17.21 -8.02 -0.94
C TYR A 65 16.15 -8.90 -0.30
N THR A 66 15.22 -9.41 -1.11
CA THR A 66 14.28 -10.41 -0.66
C THR A 66 14.82 -11.82 -0.90
N ASP A 67 14.54 -12.73 0.02
CA ASP A 67 14.81 -14.15 -0.14
C ASP A 67 13.80 -14.88 -1.03
N LEU A 68 12.78 -14.22 -1.58
CA LEU A 68 11.80 -14.80 -2.51
C LEU A 68 12.39 -15.17 -3.89
N GLY A 69 13.53 -14.57 -4.26
CA GLY A 69 14.23 -14.79 -5.53
C GLY A 69 14.08 -13.65 -6.54
N LYS A 70 14.83 -13.73 -7.64
CA LYS A 70 15.01 -12.63 -8.61
C LYS A 70 13.71 -12.12 -9.22
N VAL A 71 12.74 -13.00 -9.45
CA VAL A 71 11.45 -12.61 -10.05
C VAL A 71 10.74 -11.58 -9.17
N PHE A 72 10.75 -11.78 -7.85
CA PHE A 72 10.11 -10.88 -6.91
C PHE A 72 10.87 -9.57 -6.75
N GLU A 73 12.21 -9.59 -6.77
CA GLU A 73 13.03 -8.38 -6.78
C GLU A 73 12.75 -7.48 -7.99
N TRP A 74 12.69 -8.08 -9.19
CA TRP A 74 12.30 -7.34 -10.39
C TRP A 74 10.85 -6.89 -10.36
N GLY A 75 9.97 -7.70 -9.75
CA GLY A 75 8.57 -7.33 -9.47
C GLY A 75 8.47 -6.05 -8.63
N LEU A 76 9.19 -5.96 -7.52
CA LEU A 76 9.25 -4.77 -6.66
C LEU A 76 9.74 -3.54 -7.43
N ARG A 77 10.77 -3.70 -8.27
CA ARG A 77 11.25 -2.58 -9.13
C ARG A 77 10.20 -2.08 -10.10
N VAL A 78 9.43 -2.98 -10.71
CA VAL A 78 8.30 -2.59 -11.58
C VAL A 78 7.21 -1.92 -10.76
N TRP A 79 6.90 -2.46 -9.58
CA TRP A 79 5.90 -1.91 -8.67
C TRP A 79 6.26 -0.49 -8.22
N PHE A 80 7.51 -0.24 -7.87
CA PHE A 80 8.03 1.08 -7.53
C PHE A 80 7.66 2.16 -8.57
N PHE A 81 7.67 1.85 -9.87
CA PHE A 81 7.26 2.83 -10.89
C PHE A 81 5.75 3.16 -10.86
N MET A 82 4.91 2.21 -10.44
CA MET A 82 3.49 2.50 -10.19
C MET A 82 3.32 3.44 -8.99
N ASP A 83 4.10 3.24 -7.92
CA ASP A 83 4.13 4.14 -6.77
C ASP A 83 4.65 5.54 -7.14
N VAL A 84 5.62 5.65 -8.04
CA VAL A 84 6.03 6.95 -8.62
C VAL A 84 4.84 7.63 -9.30
N GLY A 85 4.05 6.89 -10.08
CA GLY A 85 2.83 7.42 -10.71
C GLY A 85 1.82 7.93 -9.67
N ILE A 86 1.55 7.15 -8.63
CA ILE A 86 0.68 7.52 -7.50
C ILE A 86 1.22 8.77 -6.79
N PHE A 87 2.53 8.85 -6.56
CA PHE A 87 3.19 9.99 -5.91
C PHE A 87 3.06 11.26 -6.74
N ILE A 88 3.26 11.19 -8.06
CA ILE A 88 3.08 12.34 -8.97
C ILE A 88 1.66 12.89 -8.88
N PHE A 89 0.64 12.03 -8.86
CA PHE A 89 -0.75 12.47 -8.71
C PHE A 89 -1.06 13.01 -7.30
N THR A 90 -0.41 12.46 -6.27
CA THR A 90 -0.48 12.99 -4.90
C THR A 90 0.09 14.41 -4.84
N VAL A 91 1.24 14.66 -5.46
CA VAL A 91 1.84 16.00 -5.57
C VAL A 91 0.90 16.95 -6.31
N LYS A 92 0.31 16.50 -7.42
CA LYS A 92 -0.53 17.34 -8.29
C LYS A 92 -1.89 17.69 -7.67
N TYR A 93 -2.52 16.76 -6.96
CA TYR A 93 -3.91 16.87 -6.51
C TYR A 93 -4.07 16.88 -4.99
N GLY A 94 -3.16 16.28 -4.24
CA GLY A 94 -3.29 16.05 -2.79
C GLY A 94 -3.39 17.34 -1.97
N ALA A 95 -2.61 18.38 -2.32
CA ALA A 95 -2.66 19.67 -1.62
C ALA A 95 -4.07 20.28 -1.61
N LYS A 96 -4.78 20.21 -2.75
CA LYS A 96 -6.13 20.77 -2.90
C LYS A 96 -7.20 19.98 -2.15
N GLN A 97 -6.91 18.74 -1.78
CA GLN A 97 -7.83 17.86 -1.05
C GLN A 97 -7.73 18.05 0.47
N MET A 98 -6.68 18.73 0.95
CA MET A 98 -6.56 19.12 2.33
C MET A 98 -7.49 20.31 2.57
N GLY A 99 -8.61 20.09 3.27
CA GLY A 99 -9.64 21.12 3.49
C GLY A 99 -9.19 22.38 4.23
N THR A 100 -7.92 22.43 4.66
CA THR A 100 -7.23 23.62 5.14
C THR A 100 -5.88 23.72 4.45
N ASP A 101 -5.39 24.95 4.22
CA ASP A 101 -4.07 25.21 3.65
C ASP A 101 -2.94 24.93 4.66
N LEU A 102 -2.96 23.75 5.29
CA LEU A 102 -2.05 23.38 6.37
C LEU A 102 -0.60 23.40 5.90
N PHE A 103 -0.37 23.04 4.63
CA PHE A 103 0.96 22.97 4.04
C PHE A 103 1.14 23.90 2.84
N GLY A 104 0.09 24.22 2.08
CA GLY A 104 0.16 25.08 0.89
C GLY A 104 1.35 24.84 0.01
N LYS A 105 2.17 25.89 -0.20
CA LYS A 105 3.40 25.82 -1.00
C LYS A 105 4.45 24.85 -0.43
N LYS A 106 4.37 24.51 0.85
CA LYS A 106 5.28 23.56 1.54
C LYS A 106 4.81 22.11 1.43
N PHE A 107 3.66 21.82 0.78
CA PHE A 107 3.15 20.45 0.66
C PHE A 107 4.16 19.52 -0.02
N VAL A 108 4.70 19.91 -1.18
CA VAL A 108 5.66 19.07 -1.92
C VAL A 108 6.97 18.87 -1.14
N PRO A 109 7.63 19.91 -0.61
CA PRO A 109 8.79 19.73 0.29
C PRO A 109 8.50 18.79 1.47
N PHE A 110 7.31 18.89 2.05
CA PHE A 110 6.90 18.02 3.16
C PHE A 110 6.75 16.55 2.73
N LEU A 111 6.13 16.27 1.57
CA LEU A 111 6.07 14.91 1.04
C LEU A 111 7.46 14.32 0.77
N LEU A 112 8.36 15.11 0.18
CA LEU A 112 9.74 14.68 -0.08
C LEU A 112 10.49 14.40 1.23
N LEU A 113 10.30 15.23 2.25
CA LEU A 113 10.87 15.00 3.58
C LEU A 113 10.34 13.69 4.19
N LEU A 114 9.04 13.41 4.06
CA LEU A 114 8.45 12.16 4.53
C LEU A 114 9.04 10.94 3.81
N VAL A 115 9.16 10.98 2.48
CA VAL A 115 9.78 9.89 1.70
C VAL A 115 11.24 9.69 2.14
N ALA A 116 12.01 10.78 2.20
CA ALA A 116 13.41 10.73 2.63
C ALA A 116 13.58 10.20 4.06
N TRP A 117 12.62 10.48 4.95
CA TRP A 117 12.61 9.98 6.31
C TRP A 117 12.27 8.48 6.39
N TRP A 118 11.29 8.02 5.62
CA TRP A 118 10.84 6.62 5.67
C TRP A 118 11.85 5.62 5.08
N ILE A 119 12.68 6.03 4.10
CA ILE A 119 13.70 5.16 3.50
C ILE A 119 14.67 4.59 4.55
N PRO A 120 15.41 5.40 5.35
CA PRO A 120 16.31 4.87 6.36
C PRO A 120 15.55 4.11 7.45
N VAL A 121 14.31 4.50 7.77
CA VAL A 121 13.48 3.74 8.72
C VAL A 121 13.31 2.30 8.26
N PHE A 122 12.90 2.05 7.02
CA PHE A 122 12.75 0.68 6.52
C PHE A 122 14.07 -0.05 6.35
N TYR A 123 15.12 0.65 5.92
CA TYR A 123 16.45 0.07 5.82
C TYR A 123 16.96 -0.44 7.17
N PHE A 124 16.97 0.39 8.21
CA PHE A 124 17.43 -0.01 9.53
C PHE A 124 16.48 -1.03 10.20
N PHE A 125 15.18 -0.95 9.94
CA PHE A 125 14.21 -1.92 10.44
C PHE A 125 14.51 -3.35 9.96
N GLU A 126 14.92 -3.53 8.70
CA GLU A 126 15.38 -4.84 8.21
C GLU A 126 16.79 -5.21 8.72
N ILE A 127 17.75 -4.28 8.69
CA ILE A 127 19.13 -4.57 9.10
C ILE A 127 19.23 -4.99 10.58
N GLU A 128 18.38 -4.42 11.44
CA GLU A 128 18.28 -4.80 12.86
C GLU A 128 17.47 -6.09 13.08
N GLY A 129 16.92 -6.70 12.03
CA GLY A 129 16.16 -7.95 12.10
C GLY A 129 14.76 -7.79 12.70
N LEU A 130 14.19 -6.57 12.65
CA LEU A 130 12.83 -6.29 13.12
C LEU A 130 11.77 -6.60 12.04
N ASP A 131 12.20 -6.77 10.79
CA ASP A 131 11.36 -7.16 9.67
C ASP A 131 11.54 -8.63 9.25
N THR A 132 10.68 -9.09 8.36
CA THR A 132 10.87 -10.37 7.67
C THR A 132 11.80 -10.16 6.48
N LYS A 133 12.41 -11.25 5.98
CA LYS A 133 13.30 -11.24 4.79
C LYS A 133 12.63 -10.88 3.46
N MET A 134 11.36 -10.48 3.50
CA MET A 134 10.61 -9.95 2.37
C MET A 134 9.86 -8.66 2.72
N GLY A 135 10.14 -8.05 3.87
CA GLY A 135 9.56 -6.77 4.30
C GLY A 135 8.10 -6.84 4.74
N THR A 136 7.60 -8.01 5.08
CA THR A 136 6.17 -8.22 5.36
C THR A 136 5.70 -7.42 6.57
N THR A 137 6.52 -7.32 7.62
CA THR A 137 6.13 -6.60 8.85
C THR A 137 5.96 -5.12 8.57
N SER A 138 6.95 -4.48 7.94
CA SER A 138 6.84 -3.07 7.59
C SER A 138 5.76 -2.80 6.53
N ALA A 139 5.58 -3.68 5.55
CA ALA A 139 4.49 -3.58 4.58
C ALA A 139 3.10 -3.59 5.25
N TYR A 140 2.89 -4.48 6.22
CA TYR A 140 1.64 -4.51 6.99
C TYR A 140 1.49 -3.32 7.93
N MET A 141 2.57 -2.78 8.51
CA MET A 141 2.51 -1.53 9.28
C MET A 141 2.01 -0.37 8.42
N ILE A 142 2.57 -0.20 7.21
CA ILE A 142 2.10 0.78 6.23
C ILE A 142 0.63 0.52 5.89
N THR A 143 0.26 -0.74 5.68
CA THR A 143 -1.11 -1.12 5.29
C THR A 143 -2.13 -0.83 6.38
N VAL A 144 -1.78 -0.99 7.66
CA VAL A 144 -2.64 -0.59 8.80
C VAL A 144 -2.86 0.92 8.79
N VAL A 145 -1.79 1.71 8.65
CA VAL A 145 -1.88 3.18 8.56
C VAL A 145 -2.74 3.58 7.37
N MET A 146 -2.49 2.98 6.21
CA MET A 146 -3.25 3.23 4.98
C MET A 146 -4.74 2.91 5.18
N ALA A 147 -5.08 1.72 5.67
CA ALA A 147 -6.46 1.30 5.89
C ALA A 147 -7.17 2.20 6.91
N SER A 148 -6.49 2.59 7.99
CA SER A 148 -7.03 3.52 8.99
C SER A 148 -7.37 4.87 8.37
N LEU A 149 -6.49 5.41 7.53
CA LEU A 149 -6.71 6.69 6.85
C LEU A 149 -7.82 6.60 5.80
N PHE A 150 -7.98 5.46 5.11
CA PHE A 150 -9.13 5.22 4.22
C PHE A 150 -10.45 5.26 5.00
N VAL A 151 -10.52 4.56 6.14
CA VAL A 151 -11.70 4.57 7.03
C VAL A 151 -12.00 5.97 7.55
N PHE A 152 -10.97 6.68 8.01
CA PHE A 152 -11.10 8.04 8.55
C PHE A 152 -11.61 9.03 7.50
N ASN A 153 -10.99 9.02 6.30
CA ASN A 153 -11.40 9.91 5.22
C ASN A 153 -12.82 9.60 4.76
N ALA A 154 -13.21 8.32 4.67
CA ALA A 154 -14.58 7.93 4.32
C ALA A 154 -15.60 8.37 5.38
N ALA A 155 -15.27 8.24 6.68
CA ALA A 155 -16.13 8.69 7.77
C ALA A 155 -16.38 10.21 7.73
N ARG A 156 -15.32 10.99 7.47
CA ARG A 156 -15.40 12.45 7.39
C ARG A 156 -15.94 12.97 6.06
N LYS A 157 -16.24 12.09 5.10
CA LYS A 157 -16.58 12.45 3.72
C LYS A 157 -15.54 13.41 3.15
N GLY A 158 -14.26 13.09 3.38
CA GLY A 158 -13.14 13.96 3.04
C GLY A 158 -13.23 14.48 1.62
N SER A 159 -12.93 15.77 1.43
CA SER A 159 -12.90 16.41 0.13
C SER A 159 -12.04 15.61 -0.85
N GLY A 160 -12.67 15.14 -1.93
CA GLY A 160 -12.00 14.37 -2.97
C GLY A 160 -12.01 12.85 -2.82
N LEU A 161 -12.82 12.28 -1.93
CA LEU A 161 -13.06 10.84 -1.91
C LEU A 161 -13.79 10.40 -3.18
N ILE A 162 -13.12 9.59 -4.02
CA ILE A 162 -13.76 8.93 -5.16
C ILE A 162 -14.43 7.62 -4.71
N GLY A 163 -13.96 7.01 -3.62
CA GLY A 163 -14.67 5.95 -2.88
C GLY A 163 -15.06 4.73 -3.73
N THR A 164 -14.21 4.33 -4.68
CA THR A 164 -14.57 3.29 -5.65
C THR A 164 -14.72 1.93 -4.97
N LYS A 165 -15.91 1.34 -5.00
CA LYS A 165 -16.18 -0.01 -4.45
C LYS A 165 -15.21 -1.06 -5.00
N THR A 166 -14.85 -0.96 -6.28
CA THR A 166 -13.89 -1.86 -6.91
C THR A 166 -12.51 -1.78 -6.24
N VAL A 167 -12.01 -0.58 -5.90
CA VAL A 167 -10.73 -0.41 -5.19
C VAL A 167 -10.83 -0.99 -3.78
N ALA A 168 -11.95 -0.77 -3.07
CA ALA A 168 -12.14 -1.32 -1.74
C ALA A 168 -12.11 -2.87 -1.74
N TRP A 169 -12.84 -3.50 -2.66
CA TRP A 169 -12.89 -4.96 -2.78
C TRP A 169 -11.57 -5.59 -3.26
N THR A 170 -10.94 -5.01 -4.29
CA THR A 170 -9.66 -5.52 -4.82
C THR A 170 -8.56 -5.44 -3.76
N LYS A 171 -8.46 -4.32 -3.04
CA LYS A 171 -7.52 -4.20 -1.90
C LYS A 171 -7.84 -5.18 -0.77
N PHE A 172 -9.11 -5.35 -0.43
CA PHE A 172 -9.52 -6.28 0.64
C PHE A 172 -9.11 -7.72 0.31
N PHE A 173 -9.48 -8.22 -0.87
CA PHE A 173 -9.09 -9.57 -1.27
C PHE A 173 -7.58 -9.70 -1.48
N GLY A 174 -6.92 -8.65 -1.98
CA GLY A 174 -5.46 -8.58 -2.07
C GLY A 174 -4.79 -8.83 -0.72
N ASN A 175 -5.20 -8.05 0.30
CA ASN A 175 -4.72 -8.20 1.67
C ASN A 175 -5.12 -9.52 2.32
N LEU A 176 -6.32 -10.03 2.04
CA LEU A 176 -6.78 -11.30 2.61
C LEU A 176 -5.89 -12.45 2.15
N LEU A 177 -5.58 -12.53 0.85
CA LEU A 177 -4.72 -13.58 0.30
C LEU A 177 -3.28 -13.46 0.84
N MET A 178 -2.73 -12.25 0.93
CA MET A 178 -1.43 -12.02 1.58
C MET A 178 -1.45 -12.38 3.08
N SER A 179 -2.58 -12.18 3.76
CA SER A 179 -2.73 -12.54 5.18
C SER A 179 -2.73 -14.07 5.35
N VAL A 180 -3.40 -14.80 4.46
CA VAL A 180 -3.30 -16.27 4.44
C VAL A 180 -1.86 -16.72 4.26
N PHE A 181 -1.11 -16.11 3.33
CA PHE A 181 0.32 -16.35 3.19
C PHE A 181 1.09 -16.11 4.51
N VAL A 182 0.82 -15.01 5.22
CA VAL A 182 1.44 -14.71 6.52
C VAL A 182 1.17 -15.81 7.54
N PHE A 183 -0.07 -16.27 7.69
CA PHE A 183 -0.40 -17.34 8.64
C PHE A 183 0.27 -18.68 8.28
N LEU A 184 0.46 -18.95 6.98
CA LEU A 184 1.11 -20.17 6.50
C LEU A 184 2.64 -20.13 6.64
N HIS A 185 3.27 -18.97 6.42
CA HIS A 185 4.72 -18.85 6.37
C HIS A 185 5.35 -18.32 7.68
N HIS A 186 4.61 -17.50 8.42
CA HIS A 186 5.05 -16.91 9.70
C HIS A 186 4.09 -17.26 10.85
N PRO A 187 3.92 -18.56 11.21
CA PRO A 187 2.95 -18.98 12.22
C PRO A 187 3.26 -18.48 13.64
N GLN A 188 4.52 -18.13 13.92
CA GLN A 188 4.96 -17.63 15.23
C GLN A 188 5.08 -16.09 15.29
N ALA A 189 4.88 -15.39 14.17
CA ALA A 189 5.00 -13.94 14.12
C ALA A 189 3.70 -13.26 14.58
N HIS A 190 3.39 -13.38 15.88
CA HIS A 190 2.12 -12.90 16.45
C HIS A 190 1.86 -11.41 16.23
N PHE A 191 2.91 -10.57 16.27
CA PHE A 191 2.78 -9.15 15.96
C PHE A 191 2.33 -8.93 14.51
N LEU A 192 2.97 -9.61 13.55
CA LEU A 192 2.59 -9.53 12.14
C LEU A 192 1.16 -10.06 11.92
N GLN A 193 0.78 -11.17 12.56
CA GLN A 193 -0.59 -11.68 12.53
C GLN A 193 -1.60 -10.66 13.07
N LEU A 194 -1.29 -9.98 14.17
CA LEU A 194 -2.14 -8.90 14.71
C LEU A 194 -2.32 -7.76 13.69
N LEU A 195 -1.26 -7.37 12.98
CA LEU A 195 -1.36 -6.37 11.90
C LEU A 195 -2.30 -6.86 10.78
N THR A 196 -2.22 -8.14 10.38
CA THR A 196 -3.12 -8.69 9.35
C THR A 196 -4.59 -8.62 9.77
N ILE A 197 -4.89 -8.91 11.04
CA ILE A 197 -6.24 -8.84 11.60
C ILE A 197 -6.72 -7.38 11.62
N ALA A 198 -5.87 -6.45 12.03
CA ALA A 198 -6.19 -5.03 12.00
C ALA A 198 -6.52 -4.55 10.58
N VAL A 199 -5.70 -4.92 9.59
CA VAL A 199 -5.96 -4.63 8.16
C VAL A 199 -7.28 -5.23 7.70
N PHE A 200 -7.57 -6.48 8.07
CA PHE A 200 -8.83 -7.15 7.72
C PHE A 200 -10.05 -6.39 8.24
N VAL A 201 -10.06 -6.07 9.54
CA VAL A 201 -11.16 -5.33 10.19
C VAL A 201 -11.34 -3.94 9.57
N LEU A 202 -10.25 -3.19 9.39
CA LEU A 202 -10.29 -1.84 8.81
C LEU A 202 -10.81 -1.85 7.36
N ASN A 203 -10.40 -2.83 6.55
CA ASN A 203 -10.92 -2.94 5.18
C ASN A 203 -12.40 -3.31 5.14
N ILE A 204 -12.91 -4.15 6.05
CA ILE A 204 -14.35 -4.42 6.17
C ILE A 204 -15.11 -3.14 6.50
N ILE A 205 -14.64 -2.38 7.50
CA ILE A 205 -15.25 -1.09 7.87
C ILE A 205 -15.27 -0.15 6.66
N TYR A 206 -14.16 -0.06 5.93
CA TYR A 206 -14.08 0.76 4.74
C TYR A 206 -15.05 0.32 3.64
N ILE A 207 -15.16 -0.99 3.36
CA ILE A 207 -16.13 -1.56 2.41
C ILE A 207 -17.56 -1.17 2.79
N ILE A 208 -17.92 -1.30 4.07
CA ILE A 208 -19.26 -0.94 4.56
C ILE A 208 -19.51 0.56 4.32
N GLN A 209 -18.53 1.42 4.59
CA GLN A 209 -18.64 2.87 4.38
C GLN A 209 -18.84 3.20 2.91
N VAL A 210 -18.00 2.68 2.00
CA VAL A 210 -18.08 2.97 0.56
C VAL A 210 -19.27 2.27 -0.12
N SER A 211 -19.90 1.30 0.53
CA SER A 211 -21.10 0.65 0.01
C SER A 211 -22.36 1.50 0.11
N LYS A 212 -22.37 2.53 0.99
CA LYS A 212 -23.49 3.45 1.19
C LYS A 212 -23.78 4.28 -0.06
N LYS A 213 -25.07 4.63 -0.27
CA LYS A 213 -25.59 5.35 -1.46
C LYS A 213 -24.85 6.65 -1.80
N TYR A 214 -24.25 7.30 -0.80
CA TYR A 214 -23.44 8.51 -0.99
C TYR A 214 -22.25 8.30 -1.95
N PHE A 215 -21.63 7.12 -1.94
CA PHE A 215 -20.50 6.78 -2.82
C PHE A 215 -20.93 6.11 -4.13
N ALA A 216 -22.23 6.02 -4.40
CA ALA A 216 -22.73 5.44 -5.65
C ALA A 216 -22.56 6.39 -6.85
N ASN A 217 -22.44 7.70 -6.59
CA ASN A 217 -22.24 8.71 -7.62
C ASN A 217 -20.78 9.19 -7.59
N PRO A 218 -20.01 9.03 -8.68
CA PRO A 218 -18.65 9.53 -8.72
C PRO A 218 -18.62 11.06 -8.55
N PRO A 219 -17.56 11.63 -7.96
CA PRO A 219 -17.45 13.07 -7.79
C PRO A 219 -17.49 13.77 -9.16
N THR A 220 -18.23 14.89 -9.23
CA THR A 220 -18.25 15.75 -10.41
C THR A 220 -16.84 16.23 -10.72
N VAL A 221 -16.49 16.26 -12.02
CA VAL A 221 -15.24 16.86 -12.48
C VAL A 221 -15.41 18.37 -12.34
N GLU A 222 -14.77 18.95 -11.34
CA GLU A 222 -14.59 20.41 -11.22
C GLU A 222 -13.37 20.87 -12.05
#